data_AF-A0A645GN62-F1
#
_entry.id   AF-A0A645GN62-F1
#
_cell.length_a   1.000
_cell.length_b   1.000
_cell.length_c   1.000
_cell.angle_alpha   90.00
_cell.angle_beta   90.00
_cell.angle_gamma   90.00
#
_symmetry.space_group_name_H-M   'P 1'
#
loop_
_entity.id
_entity.type
_entity.pdbx_description
1 polymer ?
#
loop_
_entity_poly.entity_id
_entity_poly.type
_entity_poly.pdbx_seq_one_letter_code
_entity_poly.pdbx_strand_id
1 'polypeptide(L)'
;MFVKKAEENTRSFEQRLQQQGIDLQTYLMYFGSDREMFDAQMLEQAKKQVALQLALEKVAELEGITADEADFEAEYAKLAEMYGMEADKLKGFLTQETLAPEIVAEKAVRFVMDNAKAKAPAKKTKAAKKDEEPAAQEEKPAKKPAAKKKPAAKKDAE
;
A
#
# COMPACT_ATOMS: atom_id res chain seq x y z
N MET A 1 19.66 -9.91 10.40
CA MET A 1 18.19 -9.75 10.22
C MET A 1 17.71 -8.40 10.73
N PHE A 2 17.86 -8.06 12.02
CA PHE A 2 17.35 -6.79 12.56
C PHE A 2 17.99 -5.53 11.97
N VAL A 3 19.31 -5.50 11.82
CA VAL A 3 20.03 -4.34 11.24
C VAL A 3 19.58 -4.11 9.79
N LYS A 4 19.60 -5.16 8.96
CA LYS A 4 19.08 -5.11 7.59
C LYS A 4 17.64 -4.58 7.52
N LYS A 5 16.75 -5.05 8.40
CA LYS A 5 15.37 -4.57 8.45
C LYS A 5 15.29 -3.10 8.91
N ALA A 6 16.15 -2.68 9.83
CA ALA A 6 16.24 -1.28 10.26
C ALA A 6 16.72 -0.38 9.09
N GLU A 7 17.72 -0.81 8.33
CA GLU A 7 18.20 -0.12 7.14
C GLU A 7 17.11 -0.03 6.05
N GLU A 8 16.38 -1.12 5.82
CA GLU A 8 15.22 -1.13 4.92
C GLU A 8 14.16 -0.12 5.38
N ASN A 9 13.82 -0.11 6.67
CA ASN A 9 12.87 0.84 7.26
C ASN A 9 13.34 2.30 7.11
N THR A 10 14.63 2.56 7.39
CA THR A 10 15.25 3.87 7.20
C THR A 10 15.19 4.28 5.73
N ARG A 11 15.58 3.40 4.80
CA ARG A 11 15.56 3.68 3.36
C ARG A 11 14.14 3.95 2.85
N SER A 12 13.14 3.19 3.31
CA SER A 12 11.74 3.46 2.99
C SER A 12 11.27 4.81 3.55
N PHE A 13 11.74 5.20 4.74
CA PHE A 13 11.44 6.50 5.32
C PHE A 13 12.09 7.64 4.52
N GLU A 14 13.37 7.50 4.17
CA GLU A 14 14.11 8.43 3.31
C GLU A 14 13.43 8.61 1.95
N GLN A 15 13.00 7.53 1.29
CA GLN A 15 12.26 7.61 0.02
C GLN A 15 10.96 8.40 0.14
N ARG A 16 10.25 8.29 1.28
CA ARG A 16 9.04 9.10 1.52
C ARG A 16 9.36 10.57 1.77
N LEU A 17 10.45 10.85 2.49
CA LEU A 17 10.92 12.23 2.69
C LEU A 17 11.36 12.87 1.38
N GLN A 18 12.09 12.14 0.54
CA GLN A 18 12.52 12.60 -0.78
C GLN A 18 11.33 12.94 -1.68
N GLN A 19 10.25 12.17 -1.62
CA GLN A 19 9.00 12.49 -2.34
C GLN A 19 8.35 13.80 -1.86
N GLN A 20 8.60 14.22 -0.62
CA GLN A 20 8.17 15.50 -0.05
C GLN A 20 9.20 16.62 -0.27
N GLY A 21 10.32 16.33 -0.93
CA GLY A 21 11.38 17.31 -1.23
C GLY A 21 12.31 17.61 -0.05
N ILE A 22 12.34 16.78 0.99
CA ILE A 22 13.22 16.94 2.15
C ILE A 22 14.10 15.70 2.36
N ASP A 23 15.30 15.89 2.88
CA ASP A 23 16.17 14.78 3.28
C ASP A 23 16.02 14.45 4.78
N LEU A 24 16.56 13.30 5.18
CA LEU A 24 16.51 12.83 6.56
C LEU A 24 17.23 13.79 7.51
N GLN A 25 18.32 14.41 7.09
CA GLN A 25 19.09 15.32 7.95
C GLN A 25 18.27 16.57 8.30
N THR A 26 17.61 17.15 7.31
CA THR A 26 16.72 18.30 7.47
C THR A 26 15.51 17.95 8.33
N TYR A 27 14.94 16.76 8.15
CA TYR A 27 13.89 16.24 9.02
C TYR A 27 14.36 16.15 10.47
N LEU A 28 15.49 15.48 10.72
CA LEU A 28 16.04 15.32 12.06
C LEU A 28 16.34 16.68 12.73
N MET A 29 16.89 17.63 11.97
CA MET A 29 17.11 19.00 12.45
C MET A 29 15.81 19.71 12.84
N TYR A 30 14.77 19.61 12.01
CA TYR A 30 13.47 20.23 12.28
C TYR A 30 12.82 19.68 13.55
N PHE A 31 12.97 18.37 13.81
CA PHE A 31 12.41 17.70 14.98
C PHE A 31 13.36 17.67 16.19
N GLY A 32 14.56 18.26 16.08
CA GLY A 32 15.54 18.28 17.17
C GLY A 32 16.04 16.89 17.58
N SER A 33 16.03 15.93 16.66
CA SER A 33 16.53 14.57 16.88
C SER A 33 17.91 14.42 16.27
N ASP A 34 18.75 13.59 16.87
CA ASP A 34 20.02 13.15 16.31
C ASP A 34 19.87 11.85 15.52
N ARG A 35 20.88 11.57 14.68
CA ARG A 35 20.91 10.39 13.82
C ARG A 35 21.01 9.10 14.63
N GLU A 36 21.77 9.09 15.72
CA GLU A 36 21.97 7.90 16.54
C GLU A 36 20.66 7.48 17.23
N MET A 37 19.92 8.43 17.80
CA MET A 37 18.60 8.19 18.39
C MET A 37 17.60 7.69 17.34
N PHE A 38 17.60 8.27 16.14
CA PHE A 38 16.76 7.81 15.05
C PHE A 38 17.07 6.36 14.63
N ASP A 39 18.36 6.03 14.43
CA ASP A 39 18.78 4.68 14.05
C ASP A 39 18.47 3.67 15.15
N ALA A 40 18.63 4.05 16.43
CA ALA A 40 18.25 3.22 17.57
C ALA A 40 16.73 2.94 17.60
N GLN A 41 15.90 3.93 17.32
CA GLN A 41 14.44 3.76 17.20
C GLN A 41 14.08 2.83 16.03
N MET A 42 14.72 3.02 14.87
CA MET A 42 14.52 2.14 13.70
C MET A 42 14.90 0.70 14.01
N LEU A 43 15.99 0.49 14.76
CA LEU A 43 16.42 -0.83 15.20
C LEU A 43 15.42 -1.46 16.18
N GLU A 44 14.87 -0.70 17.13
CA GLU A 44 13.86 -1.22 18.05
C GLU A 44 12.58 -1.62 17.31
N GLN A 45 12.13 -0.81 16.35
CA GLN A 45 10.99 -1.13 15.49
C GLN A 45 11.26 -2.39 14.65
N ALA A 46 12.43 -2.48 14.03
CA ALA A 46 12.84 -3.64 13.25
C ALA A 46 12.88 -4.93 14.09
N LYS A 47 13.35 -4.86 15.34
CA LYS A 47 13.32 -6.00 16.28
C LYS A 47 11.89 -6.50 16.50
N LYS A 48 10.94 -5.60 16.76
CA LYS A 48 9.54 -5.96 16.97
C LYS A 48 8.92 -6.58 15.70
N GLN A 49 9.20 -6.00 14.54
CA GLN A 49 8.68 -6.50 13.26
C GLN A 49 9.20 -7.90 12.93
N VAL A 50 10.53 -8.09 13.01
CA VAL A 50 11.14 -9.40 12.72
C VAL A 50 10.71 -10.43 13.76
N ALA A 51 10.59 -10.06 15.04
CA ALA A 51 10.09 -10.97 16.07
C ALA A 51 8.65 -11.42 15.79
N LEU A 52 7.78 -10.50 15.38
CA LEU A 52 6.40 -10.82 14.98
C LEU A 52 6.37 -11.73 13.75
N GLN A 53 7.16 -11.41 12.72
CA GLN A 53 7.26 -12.21 11.52
C GLN A 53 7.69 -13.64 11.84
N LEU A 54 8.76 -13.81 12.61
CA LEU A 54 9.25 -15.14 13.03
C LEU A 54 8.22 -15.90 13.88
N ALA A 55 7.46 -15.18 14.73
CA ALA A 55 6.39 -15.81 15.51
C ALA A 55 5.26 -16.32 14.61
N LEU A 56 4.84 -15.54 13.61
CA LEU A 56 3.80 -15.93 12.66
C LEU A 56 4.25 -17.06 11.73
N GLU A 57 5.49 -17.00 11.24
CA GLU A 57 6.12 -18.10 10.49
C GLU A 57 6.11 -19.38 11.32
N LYS A 58 6.47 -19.30 12.61
CA LYS A 58 6.47 -20.47 13.48
C LYS A 58 5.07 -21.02 13.75
N VAL A 59 4.07 -20.15 13.90
CA VAL A 59 2.66 -20.58 14.00
C VAL A 59 2.23 -21.28 12.71
N ALA A 60 2.55 -20.72 11.55
CA ALA A 60 2.24 -21.33 10.26
C ALA A 60 2.88 -22.71 10.10
N GLU A 61 4.15 -22.87 10.47
CA GLU A 61 4.83 -24.15 10.45
C GLU A 61 4.18 -25.19 11.37
N LEU A 62 3.82 -24.80 12.60
CA LEU A 62 3.26 -25.73 13.59
C LEU A 62 1.83 -26.18 13.25
N GLU A 63 1.05 -25.28 12.67
CA GLU A 63 -0.35 -25.52 12.30
C GLU A 63 -0.50 -26.00 10.84
N GLY A 64 0.61 -26.09 10.09
CA GLY A 64 0.61 -26.54 8.69
C GLY A 64 -0.09 -25.56 7.73
N ILE A 65 -0.02 -24.26 7.99
CA ILE A 65 -0.63 -23.23 7.15
C ILE A 65 0.23 -23.02 5.90
N THR A 66 -0.33 -23.35 4.74
CA THR A 66 0.29 -23.14 3.42
C THR A 66 -0.54 -22.20 2.55
N ALA A 67 0.09 -21.60 1.55
CA ALA A 67 -0.60 -20.86 0.50
C ALA A 67 -1.02 -21.83 -0.62
N ASP A 68 -2.31 -21.84 -0.95
CA ASP A 68 -2.88 -22.65 -2.02
C ASP A 68 -3.02 -21.81 -3.30
N GLU A 69 -3.21 -22.47 -4.46
CA GLU A 69 -3.35 -21.79 -5.76
C GLU A 69 -4.48 -20.73 -5.75
N ALA A 70 -5.59 -21.03 -5.08
CA ALA A 70 -6.69 -20.09 -4.88
C ALA A 70 -6.31 -18.86 -4.05
N ASP A 71 -5.43 -19.00 -3.05
CA ASP A 71 -4.95 -17.87 -2.26
C ASP A 71 -4.07 -16.95 -3.12
N PHE A 72 -3.21 -17.53 -3.96
CA PHE A 72 -2.39 -16.76 -4.89
C PHE A 72 -3.25 -15.98 -5.88
N GLU A 73 -4.26 -16.61 -6.49
CA GLU A 73 -5.18 -15.92 -7.40
C GLU A 73 -5.94 -14.79 -6.73
N ALA A 74 -6.43 -15.00 -5.50
CA ALA A 74 -7.10 -13.97 -4.72
C ALA A 74 -6.17 -12.79 -4.41
N GLU A 75 -4.91 -13.07 -4.04
CA GLU A 75 -3.94 -12.02 -3.73
C GLU A 75 -3.52 -11.25 -5.00
N TYR A 76 -3.34 -11.92 -6.14
CA TYR A 76 -3.11 -11.24 -7.42
C TYR A 76 -4.29 -10.35 -7.82
N ALA A 77 -5.53 -10.78 -7.62
CA ALA A 77 -6.72 -9.98 -7.91
C ALA A 77 -6.81 -8.73 -7.02
N LYS A 78 -6.52 -8.87 -5.73
CA LYS A 78 -6.46 -7.77 -4.75
C LYS A 78 -5.37 -6.76 -5.12
N LEU A 79 -4.18 -7.24 -5.48
CA LEU A 79 -3.07 -6.39 -5.93
C LEU A 79 -3.40 -5.71 -7.27
N ALA A 80 -4.05 -6.41 -8.20
CA ALA A 80 -4.48 -5.87 -9.48
C ALA A 80 -5.44 -4.68 -9.30
N GLU A 81 -6.42 -4.83 -8.42
CA GLU A 81 -7.36 -3.76 -8.06
C GLU A 81 -6.63 -2.59 -7.38
N MET A 82 -5.76 -2.87 -6.41
CA MET A 82 -5.06 -1.84 -5.64
C MET A 82 -4.11 -0.99 -6.50
N TYR A 83 -3.41 -1.61 -7.44
CA TYR A 83 -2.44 -0.93 -8.30
C TYR A 83 -3.03 -0.53 -9.68
N GLY A 84 -4.28 -0.88 -9.97
CA GLY A 84 -4.91 -0.62 -11.27
C GLY A 84 -4.20 -1.33 -12.43
N MET A 85 -3.65 -2.51 -12.19
CA MET A 85 -2.90 -3.31 -13.16
C MET A 85 -3.59 -4.64 -13.42
N GLU A 86 -3.35 -5.25 -14.57
CA GLU A 86 -3.86 -6.60 -14.86
C GLU A 86 -3.11 -7.66 -14.03
N ALA A 87 -3.84 -8.64 -13.49
CA ALA A 87 -3.28 -9.72 -12.68
C ALA A 87 -2.19 -10.52 -13.43
N ASP A 88 -2.32 -10.68 -14.75
CA ASP A 88 -1.32 -11.38 -15.57
C ASP A 88 0.02 -10.64 -15.64
N LYS A 89 0.00 -9.30 -15.59
CA LYS A 89 1.24 -8.52 -15.50
C LYS A 89 1.87 -8.70 -14.13
N LEU A 90 1.07 -8.72 -13.07
CA LEU A 90 1.55 -8.95 -11.71
C LEU A 90 2.23 -10.32 -11.54
N LYS A 91 1.69 -11.38 -12.15
CA LYS A 91 2.32 -12.71 -12.18
C LYS A 91 3.72 -12.71 -12.82
N GLY A 92 4.00 -11.77 -13.72
CA GLY A 92 5.33 -11.59 -14.32
C GLY A 92 6.33 -10.85 -13.41
N PHE A 93 5.85 -10.02 -12.48
CA PHE A 93 6.68 -9.26 -11.55
C PHE A 93 6.82 -9.90 -10.17
N LEU A 94 5.78 -10.61 -9.73
CA LEU A 94 5.67 -11.26 -8.44
C LEU A 94 5.54 -12.76 -8.69
N THR A 95 6.54 -13.53 -8.26
CA THR A 95 6.47 -14.98 -8.30
C THR A 95 5.71 -15.51 -7.09
N GLN A 96 5.14 -16.71 -7.20
CA GLN A 96 4.50 -17.38 -6.06
C GLN A 96 5.45 -17.50 -4.85
N GLU A 97 6.75 -17.71 -5.07
CA GLU A 97 7.73 -17.76 -3.98
C GLU A 97 7.84 -16.44 -3.22
N THR A 98 7.74 -15.30 -3.91
CA THR A 98 7.78 -13.98 -3.27
C THR A 98 6.48 -13.65 -2.54
N LEU A 99 5.35 -14.21 -3.00
CA LEU A 99 4.02 -13.92 -2.47
C LEU A 99 3.59 -14.88 -1.36
N ALA A 100 4.10 -16.12 -1.38
CA ALA A 100 3.81 -17.16 -0.41
C ALA A 100 4.02 -16.72 1.05
N PRO A 101 5.15 -16.11 1.46
CA PRO A 101 5.35 -15.73 2.87
C PRO A 101 4.31 -14.70 3.34
N GLU A 102 3.85 -13.82 2.45
CA GLU A 102 2.88 -12.78 2.80
C GLU A 102 1.47 -13.38 2.97
N ILE A 103 1.06 -14.26 2.06
CA ILE A 103 -0.20 -15.02 2.16
C ILE A 103 -0.22 -15.89 3.42
N VAL A 104 0.87 -16.63 3.68
CA VAL A 104 1.00 -17.50 4.86
C VAL A 104 0.95 -16.67 6.14
N ALA A 105 1.62 -15.52 6.18
CA ALA A 105 1.56 -14.61 7.32
C ALA A 105 0.14 -14.07 7.55
N GLU A 106 -0.59 -13.64 6.51
CA GLU A 106 -1.99 -13.22 6.64
C GLU A 106 -2.89 -14.35 7.18
N LYS A 107 -2.72 -15.58 6.68
CA LYS A 107 -3.46 -16.77 7.18
C LYS A 107 -3.09 -17.11 8.61
N ALA A 108 -1.82 -17.05 8.99
CA ALA A 108 -1.37 -17.26 10.38
C ALA A 108 -1.94 -16.20 11.32
N VAL A 109 -1.98 -14.94 10.90
CA VAL A 109 -2.59 -13.84 11.64
C VAL A 109 -4.10 -14.09 11.83
N ARG A 110 -4.81 -14.56 10.78
CA ARG A 110 -6.22 -14.95 10.86
C ARG A 110 -6.44 -16.08 11.87
N PHE A 111 -5.62 -17.13 11.79
CA PHE A 111 -5.67 -18.25 12.72
C PHE A 111 -5.48 -17.81 14.18
N VAL A 112 -4.49 -16.94 14.43
CA VAL A 112 -4.26 -16.39 15.78
C VAL A 112 -5.46 -15.57 16.24
N MET A 113 -6.08 -14.76 15.37
CA MET A 113 -7.28 -14.00 15.71
C MET A 113 -8.49 -14.88 16.03
N ASP A 114 -8.72 -15.92 15.23
CA ASP A 114 -9.86 -16.83 15.39
C ASP A 114 -9.76 -17.66 16.69
N ASN A 115 -8.54 -17.95 17.14
CA ASN A 115 -8.26 -18.65 18.39
C ASN A 115 -8.01 -17.72 19.59
N ALA A 116 -7.90 -16.41 19.35
CA ALA A 116 -7.66 -15.46 20.43
C ALA A 116 -8.91 -15.32 21.31
N LYS A 117 -8.72 -15.47 22.62
CA LYS A 117 -9.72 -15.09 23.61
C LYS A 117 -9.78 -13.56 23.68
N ALA A 118 -10.47 -12.96 22.72
CA ALA A 118 -10.64 -11.52 22.65
C ALA A 118 -11.38 -11.02 23.89
N LYS A 119 -10.70 -10.25 24.74
CA LYS A 119 -11.39 -9.34 25.65
C LYS A 119 -11.95 -8.24 24.75
N ALA A 120 -13.28 -8.20 24.60
CA ALA A 120 -13.96 -7.38 23.60
C ALA A 120 -13.34 -5.97 23.51
N PRO A 121 -12.80 -5.56 22.33
CA PRO A 121 -12.55 -4.15 22.11
C PRO A 121 -13.91 -3.44 22.12
N ALA A 122 -14.00 -2.29 22.78
CA ALA A 122 -15.20 -1.46 22.74
C ALA A 122 -15.65 -1.30 21.28
N LYS A 123 -16.87 -1.78 20.97
CA LYS A 123 -17.51 -1.68 19.66
C LYS A 123 -17.34 -0.26 19.08
N LYS A 124 -16.47 -0.09 18.08
CA LYS A 124 -16.75 0.89 17.03
C LYS A 124 -17.71 0.21 16.07
N THR A 125 -19.00 0.44 16.31
CA THR A 125 -20.10 0.07 15.43
C THR A 125 -19.85 0.58 14.02
N LYS A 126 -19.75 -0.35 13.06
CA LYS A 126 -20.19 -0.10 11.69
C LYS A 126 -21.72 0.04 11.73
N ALA A 127 -22.22 1.25 11.48
CA ALA A 127 -23.60 1.50 11.11
C ALA A 127 -23.60 2.39 9.86
N ALA A 128 -24.05 1.77 8.76
CA ALA A 128 -24.78 2.34 7.64
C ALA A 128 -24.34 3.68 7.02
N LYS A 129 -23.78 3.60 5.80
CA LYS A 129 -24.35 4.23 4.60
C LYS A 129 -23.76 3.58 3.34
N LYS A 130 -24.42 2.52 2.87
CA LYS A 130 -24.57 2.24 1.44
C LYS A 130 -26.03 2.54 1.16
N ASP A 131 -26.28 3.52 0.32
CA ASP A 131 -27.35 3.60 -0.69
C ASP A 131 -27.38 5.03 -1.20
N GLU A 132 -26.63 5.29 -2.27
CA GLU A 132 -27.10 6.11 -3.39
C GLU A 132 -26.13 5.97 -4.57
N GLU A 133 -26.55 5.19 -5.56
CA GLU A 133 -26.19 5.31 -6.96
C GLU A 133 -27.43 4.83 -7.73
N PRO A 134 -27.78 5.32 -8.95
CA PRO A 134 -27.40 6.52 -9.69
C PRO A 134 -28.62 7.38 -10.10
N ALA A 135 -28.40 8.63 -10.54
CA ALA A 135 -29.33 9.31 -11.44
C ALA A 135 -28.54 10.00 -12.56
N ALA A 136 -28.63 9.43 -13.75
CA ALA A 136 -28.07 9.94 -14.98
C ALA A 136 -28.95 11.05 -15.58
N GLN A 137 -28.28 12.06 -16.16
CA GLN A 137 -28.57 12.81 -17.40
C GLN A 137 -29.96 13.47 -17.59
N GLU A 138 -29.97 14.80 -17.79
CA GLU A 138 -30.19 15.48 -19.08
C GLU A 138 -30.62 16.95 -18.85
N GLU A 139 -29.84 17.92 -19.35
CA GLU A 139 -30.38 18.97 -20.25
C GLU A 139 -29.24 19.81 -20.86
N LYS A 140 -28.98 19.58 -22.15
CA LYS A 140 -28.74 20.65 -23.13
C LYS A 140 -30.04 20.77 -23.92
N PRO A 141 -30.47 21.96 -24.37
CA PRO A 141 -30.08 22.42 -25.72
C PRO A 141 -30.04 23.99 -25.80
N ALA A 142 -29.59 24.70 -26.84
CA ALA A 142 -29.54 24.42 -28.26
C ALA A 142 -28.57 25.37 -29.03
N LYS A 143 -27.91 24.80 -30.05
CA LYS A 143 -27.69 25.29 -31.45
C LYS A 143 -27.09 26.70 -31.69
N LYS A 144 -25.84 26.85 -32.17
CA LYS A 144 -25.30 26.79 -33.58
C LYS A 144 -25.89 27.87 -34.53
N PRO A 145 -25.17 28.39 -35.56
CA PRO A 145 -24.17 27.64 -36.35
C PRO A 145 -22.88 28.36 -36.85
N ALA A 146 -21.92 27.49 -37.15
CA ALA A 146 -20.87 27.55 -38.17
C ALA A 146 -20.68 28.80 -39.05
N ALA A 147 -19.42 29.24 -39.17
CA ALA A 147 -18.85 29.65 -40.46
C ALA A 147 -17.34 29.36 -40.52
N LYS A 148 -16.97 28.55 -41.51
CA LYS A 148 -15.60 28.32 -41.98
C LYS A 148 -14.95 29.65 -42.42
N LYS A 149 -13.67 29.85 -42.10
CA LYS A 149 -12.61 30.29 -43.03
C LYS A 149 -11.25 30.42 -42.31
N LYS A 150 -10.32 29.50 -42.57
CA LYS A 150 -8.89 29.82 -42.78
C LYS A 150 -8.76 30.34 -44.24
N PRO A 151 -7.66 30.96 -44.69
CA PRO A 151 -6.45 31.47 -44.00
C PRO A 151 -6.07 32.91 -44.45
N ALA A 152 -5.09 33.58 -43.81
CA ALA A 152 -4.09 34.43 -44.49
C ALA A 152 -3.07 35.03 -43.51
N ALA A 153 -1.83 35.10 -43.99
CA ALA A 153 -0.64 35.65 -43.37
C ALA A 153 -0.66 37.18 -43.20
N LYS A 154 0.12 37.68 -42.21
CA LYS A 154 1.16 38.74 -42.30
C LYS A 154 1.61 39.04 -40.85
N LYS A 155 2.87 38.81 -40.47
CA LYS A 155 4.09 39.62 -40.68
C LYS A 155 4.11 40.95 -39.90
N ASP A 156 5.26 41.18 -39.26
CA ASP A 156 5.83 42.43 -38.71
C ASP A 156 5.32 42.83 -37.31
N ALA A 157 6.12 42.71 -36.24
CA ALA A 157 7.27 43.54 -35.82
C ALA A 157 6.83 44.75 -35.00
N GLU A 158 7.10 44.71 -33.69
CA GLU A 158 7.71 45.79 -32.90
C GLU A 158 8.39 45.17 -31.66
#